data_AF-A0A0A0BHA8-F1
#
_entry.id   AF-A0A0A0BHA8-F1
#
_cell.length_a   1.000
_cell.length_b   1.000
_cell.length_c   1.000
_cell.angle_alpha   90.00
_cell.angle_beta   90.00
_cell.angle_gamma   90.00
#
_symmetry.space_group_name_H-M   'P 1'
#
loop_
_entity.id
_entity.type
_entity.pdbx_description
1 polymer ?
#
loop_
_entity_poly.entity_id
_entity_poly.type
_entity_poly.pdbx_seq_one_letter_code
_entity_poly.pdbx_strand_id
1 'polypeptide(L)'
;MRDEVSADKRHWLPLQHQTPLHPDTPDTDKAKRHLDERTGLDRREQQVTLPPEAKQRRGERRADEADIELERRELRRVLMQKYRNRHERMWWPLVITFLALVAITFLAVFYPTTIPAPLPNCAAPPSPEVNWNNCLKSDSQLAGADLTLAKLRNTDLTGAKMSNAALFGADIAYSNLRFADLSSSNVEKAILIGSNLTQADLSYANLTQADLSYADLTNANLSNAVLDGVRFDHAIWLNGQICAPESLGQCLPLVE
;
A
#
# COMPACT_ATOMS: atom_id res chain seq x y z
N MET A 1 -51.70 61.27 -9.12
CA MET A 1 -52.37 60.63 -10.26
C MET A 1 -53.15 59.46 -9.71
N ARG A 2 -54.47 59.40 -9.97
CA ARG A 2 -55.35 58.30 -9.55
C ARG A 2 -55.84 57.64 -10.83
N ASP A 3 -55.13 56.59 -11.25
CA ASP A 3 -55.50 55.87 -12.45
C ASP A 3 -56.65 54.92 -12.10
N GLU A 4 -57.74 55.03 -12.86
CA GLU A 4 -58.94 54.22 -12.72
C GLU A 4 -59.08 53.31 -13.93
N VAL A 5 -59.68 52.13 -13.73
CA VAL A 5 -59.93 51.18 -14.82
C VAL A 5 -61.37 50.72 -14.79
N SER A 6 -61.97 50.52 -15.96
CA SER A 6 -63.35 50.07 -16.12
C SER A 6 -63.42 48.99 -17.20
N ALA A 7 -63.97 47.84 -16.84
CA ALA A 7 -64.18 46.74 -17.79
C ALA A 7 -65.45 46.92 -18.65
N ASP A 8 -66.46 47.63 -18.13
CA ASP A 8 -67.76 47.85 -18.77
C ASP A 8 -67.90 49.25 -19.42
N LYS A 9 -66.87 50.10 -19.27
CA LYS A 9 -66.81 51.52 -19.69
C LYS A 9 -67.90 52.41 -19.07
N ARG A 10 -68.60 51.94 -18.03
CA ARG A 10 -69.68 52.68 -17.36
C ARG A 10 -69.38 52.94 -15.89
N HIS A 11 -68.65 52.05 -15.23
CA HIS A 11 -68.23 52.22 -13.84
C HIS A 11 -66.72 52.16 -13.71
N TRP A 12 -66.13 53.23 -13.18
CA TRP A 12 -64.69 53.37 -12.99
C TRP A 12 -64.33 53.14 -11.53
N LEU A 13 -63.36 52.27 -11.29
CA LEU A 13 -62.89 51.93 -9.95
C LEU A 13 -61.38 52.20 -9.86
N PRO A 14 -60.88 52.67 -8.71
CA PRO A 14 -59.47 52.90 -8.51
C PRO A 14 -58.71 51.55 -8.49
N LEU A 15 -57.59 51.48 -9.22
CA LEU A 15 -56.77 50.26 -9.43
C LEU A 15 -56.40 49.49 -8.15
N GLN A 16 -56.32 50.20 -7.02
CA GLN A 16 -56.01 49.68 -5.69
C GLN A 16 -57.10 48.75 -5.09
N HIS A 17 -58.27 48.61 -5.72
CA HIS A 17 -59.37 47.76 -5.24
C HIS A 17 -59.62 46.49 -6.06
N GLN A 18 -58.73 46.09 -6.98
CA GLN A 18 -58.83 44.79 -7.63
C GLN A 18 -58.08 43.69 -6.86
N THR A 19 -58.77 42.59 -6.56
CA THR A 19 -58.18 41.36 -6.05
C THR A 19 -57.22 40.79 -7.10
N PRO A 20 -55.95 40.50 -6.78
CA PRO A 20 -55.05 39.86 -7.74
C PRO A 20 -55.61 38.46 -8.08
N LEU A 21 -55.96 38.25 -9.35
CA LEU A 21 -56.16 36.90 -9.87
C LEU A 21 -54.80 36.19 -9.82
N HIS A 22 -54.70 35.28 -8.86
CA HIS A 22 -53.60 34.35 -8.69
C HIS A 22 -53.36 33.65 -10.02
N PRO A 23 -52.11 33.51 -10.51
CA PRO A 23 -51.85 32.61 -11.62
C PRO A 23 -52.26 31.23 -11.15
N ASP A 24 -53.17 30.57 -11.86
CA ASP A 24 -53.29 29.13 -11.77
C ASP A 24 -51.89 28.57 -12.04
N THR A 25 -51.27 28.12 -10.97
CA THR A 25 -49.97 27.48 -10.97
C THR A 25 -50.05 26.34 -11.96
N PRO A 26 -49.15 26.26 -12.96
CA PRO A 26 -49.04 25.02 -13.71
C PRO A 26 -48.72 23.93 -12.68
N ASP A 27 -49.56 22.91 -12.64
CA ASP A 27 -49.32 21.67 -11.91
C ASP A 27 -47.88 21.21 -12.18
N THR A 28 -47.00 21.43 -11.21
CA THR A 28 -45.54 21.26 -11.35
C THR A 28 -45.13 19.81 -11.14
N ASP A 29 -46.06 18.92 -10.78
CA ASP A 29 -45.74 17.51 -10.51
C ASP A 29 -45.73 16.61 -11.75
N LYS A 30 -45.97 17.16 -12.96
CA LYS A 30 -45.90 16.37 -14.23
C LYS A 30 -45.07 16.97 -15.36
N ALA A 31 -44.22 17.97 -15.10
CA ALA A 31 -43.43 18.64 -16.14
C ALA A 31 -41.95 18.72 -15.71
N LYS A 32 -40.96 18.11 -16.35
CA LYS A 32 -40.77 17.67 -17.74
C LYS A 32 -39.74 16.54 -17.73
N ARG A 33 -40.05 15.39 -18.30
CA ARG A 33 -38.98 14.60 -18.94
C ARG A 33 -38.50 15.37 -20.16
N HIS A 34 -37.19 15.36 -20.42
CA HIS A 34 -36.63 16.03 -21.59
C HIS A 34 -37.31 15.48 -22.87
N LEU A 35 -37.41 16.31 -23.91
CA LEU A 35 -38.22 16.02 -25.12
C LEU A 35 -37.81 14.70 -25.81
N ASP A 36 -36.59 14.25 -25.57
CA ASP A 36 -35.93 13.03 -26.02
C ASP A 36 -36.24 11.76 -25.19
N GLU A 37 -36.87 11.91 -24.03
CA GLU A 37 -37.27 10.79 -23.15
C GLU A 37 -38.75 10.38 -23.30
N ARG A 38 -39.54 11.13 -24.07
CA ARG A 38 -40.94 10.75 -24.40
C ARG A 38 -40.93 9.66 -25.47
N THR A 39 -41.56 8.53 -25.16
CA THR A 39 -41.75 7.48 -26.16
C THR A 39 -42.96 7.82 -27.03
N GLY A 40 -42.93 7.46 -28.32
CA GLY A 40 -44.04 7.73 -29.24
C GLY A 40 -45.38 7.09 -28.84
N LEU A 41 -45.36 6.15 -27.87
CA LEU A 41 -46.53 5.48 -27.30
C LEU A 41 -47.28 6.35 -26.29
N ASP A 42 -46.61 7.27 -25.60
CA ASP A 42 -47.24 8.18 -24.62
C ASP A 42 -48.25 9.14 -25.27
N ARG A 43 -48.19 9.28 -26.61
CA ARG A 43 -49.12 10.09 -27.41
C ARG A 43 -50.38 9.33 -27.82
N ARG A 44 -50.41 7.99 -27.74
CA ARG A 44 -51.55 7.18 -28.22
C ARG A 44 -52.75 7.16 -27.28
N GLU A 45 -52.60 7.56 -26.01
CA GLU A 45 -53.69 7.51 -25.02
C GLU A 45 -54.58 8.76 -24.95
N GLN A 46 -54.20 9.89 -25.57
CA GLN A 46 -55.09 11.05 -25.64
C GLN A 46 -55.95 10.99 -26.90
N GLN A 47 -57.10 10.32 -26.77
CA GLN A 47 -58.14 10.31 -27.78
C GLN A 47 -58.91 11.63 -27.75
N VAL A 48 -58.40 12.66 -28.44
CA VAL A 48 -59.12 13.92 -28.64
C VAL A 48 -60.11 13.73 -29.80
N THR A 49 -61.41 13.77 -29.51
CA THR A 49 -62.48 13.83 -30.51
C THR A 49 -62.35 15.11 -31.34
N LEU A 50 -62.08 14.97 -32.64
CA LEU A 50 -61.88 16.10 -33.56
C LEU A 50 -63.23 16.56 -34.15
N PRO A 51 -63.50 17.88 -34.22
CA PRO A 51 -64.69 18.42 -34.88
C PRO A 51 -64.71 18.18 -36.40
N PRO A 52 -65.87 18.29 -37.08
CA PRO A 52 -66.06 17.92 -38.48
C PRO A 52 -65.27 18.77 -39.50
N GLU A 53 -64.72 19.90 -39.07
CA GLU A 53 -63.97 20.85 -39.91
C GLU A 53 -62.54 20.39 -40.25
N ALA A 54 -62.08 19.26 -39.69
CA ALA A 54 -60.75 18.70 -39.96
C ALA A 54 -60.53 18.16 -41.39
N LYS A 55 -61.45 18.40 -42.34
CA LYS A 55 -61.33 17.98 -43.74
C LYS A 55 -60.74 19.03 -44.70
N GLN A 56 -60.47 20.26 -44.26
CA GLN A 56 -60.00 21.34 -45.16
C GLN A 56 -58.49 21.68 -45.11
N ARG A 57 -57.64 20.87 -44.46
CA ARG A 57 -56.18 21.03 -44.54
C ARG A 57 -55.50 19.77 -45.06
N ARG A 58 -55.76 19.42 -46.33
CA ARG A 58 -55.04 18.32 -47.01
C ARG A 58 -53.64 18.73 -47.49
N GLY A 59 -53.41 20.02 -47.76
CA GLY A 59 -52.14 20.53 -48.29
C GLY A 59 -51.05 20.84 -47.25
N GLU A 60 -51.39 20.93 -45.96
CA GLU A 60 -50.44 21.15 -44.87
C GLU A 60 -50.10 19.86 -44.09
N ARG A 61 -50.51 18.69 -44.62
CA ARG A 61 -50.06 17.42 -44.03
C ARG A 61 -48.55 17.31 -44.27
N ARG A 62 -47.79 17.13 -43.19
CA ARG A 62 -46.37 16.74 -43.29
C ARG A 62 -46.30 15.57 -44.27
N ALA A 63 -45.45 15.68 -45.28
CA ALA A 63 -45.15 14.55 -46.17
C ALA A 63 -44.71 13.36 -45.30
N ASP A 64 -45.08 12.15 -45.72
CA ASP A 64 -44.64 10.94 -45.03
C ASP A 64 -43.11 10.93 -45.00
N GLU A 65 -42.54 10.66 -43.82
CA GLU A 65 -41.09 10.58 -43.67
C GLU A 65 -40.55 9.48 -44.61
N ALA A 66 -39.42 9.74 -45.27
CA ALA A 66 -38.81 8.76 -46.14
C ALA A 66 -38.44 7.49 -45.35
N ASP A 67 -38.68 6.31 -45.92
CA ASP A 67 -38.48 5.01 -45.25
C ASP A 67 -37.08 4.85 -44.64
N ILE A 68 -36.07 5.42 -45.31
CA ILE A 68 -34.66 5.43 -44.86
C ILE A 68 -34.49 6.17 -43.51
N GLU A 69 -35.26 7.23 -43.27
CA GLU A 69 -35.20 7.98 -42.01
C GLU A 69 -35.88 7.22 -40.87
N LEU A 70 -36.96 6.49 -41.17
CA LEU A 70 -37.63 5.61 -40.22
C LEU A 70 -36.71 4.47 -39.79
N GLU A 71 -36.09 3.79 -40.77
CA GLU A 71 -35.12 2.71 -40.51
C GLU A 71 -33.93 3.21 -39.68
N ARG A 72 -33.39 4.39 -40.01
CA ARG A 72 -32.30 5.01 -39.24
C ARG A 72 -32.71 5.28 -37.78
N ARG A 73 -33.95 5.72 -37.54
CA ARG A 73 -34.44 5.97 -36.17
C ARG A 73 -34.64 4.67 -35.40
N GLU A 74 -35.15 3.62 -36.03
CA GLU A 74 -35.31 2.31 -35.41
C GLU A 74 -33.96 1.72 -35.03
N LEU A 75 -33.01 1.76 -35.96
CA LEU A 75 -31.66 1.24 -35.75
C LEU A 75 -30.94 2.00 -34.63
N ARG A 76 -31.09 3.34 -34.58
CA ARG A 76 -30.62 4.16 -33.46
C ARG A 76 -31.26 3.75 -32.14
N ARG A 77 -32.58 3.50 -32.09
CA ARG A 77 -33.26 3.06 -30.86
C ARG A 77 -32.73 1.71 -30.39
N VAL A 78 -32.59 0.74 -31.29
CA VAL A 78 -32.10 -0.61 -30.96
C VAL A 78 -30.66 -0.54 -30.43
N LEU A 79 -29.79 0.25 -31.06
CA LEU A 79 -28.43 0.47 -30.58
C LEU A 79 -28.42 1.13 -29.20
N MET A 80 -29.16 2.23 -29.01
CA MET A 80 -29.19 2.91 -27.71
C MET A 80 -29.71 1.97 -26.61
N GLN A 81 -30.76 1.18 -26.86
CA GLN A 81 -31.27 0.21 -25.90
C GLN A 81 -30.26 -0.90 -25.57
N LYS A 82 -29.51 -1.38 -26.57
CA LYS A 82 -28.49 -2.41 -26.40
C LYS A 82 -27.29 -1.92 -25.57
N TYR A 83 -26.90 -0.65 -25.71
CA TYR A 83 -25.71 -0.11 -25.06
C TYR A 83 -25.98 0.69 -23.78
N ARG A 84 -27.22 1.11 -23.50
CA ARG A 84 -27.58 1.89 -22.30
C ARG A 84 -27.17 1.21 -20.99
N ASN A 85 -27.35 -0.10 -20.88
CA ASN A 85 -27.03 -0.85 -19.66
C ASN A 85 -25.58 -1.34 -19.58
N ARG A 86 -24.78 -1.21 -20.65
CA ARG A 86 -23.38 -1.68 -20.67
C ARG A 86 -22.45 -0.71 -19.95
N HIS A 87 -22.80 0.57 -19.93
CA HIS A 87 -22.01 1.63 -19.30
C HIS A 87 -21.97 1.49 -17.78
N GLU A 88 -23.10 1.15 -17.13
CA GLU A 88 -23.14 0.97 -15.67
C GLU A 88 -22.29 -0.20 -15.19
N ARG A 89 -22.31 -1.36 -15.89
CA ARG A 89 -21.55 -2.54 -15.46
C ARG A 89 -20.03 -2.37 -15.51
N MET A 90 -19.51 -1.46 -16.33
CA MET A 90 -18.06 -1.30 -16.52
C MET A 90 -17.40 -0.45 -15.43
N TRP A 91 -18.14 0.44 -14.76
CA TRP A 91 -17.60 1.38 -13.79
C TRP A 91 -17.53 0.82 -12.36
N TRP A 92 -18.45 -0.08 -12.01
CA TRP A 92 -18.47 -0.74 -10.69
C TRP A 92 -17.13 -1.36 -10.24
N PRO A 93 -16.39 -2.14 -11.07
CA PRO A 93 -15.10 -2.68 -10.64
C PRO A 93 -14.04 -1.59 -10.37
N LEU A 94 -14.06 -0.49 -11.12
CA LEU A 94 -13.15 0.64 -10.91
C LEU A 94 -13.49 1.40 -9.63
N VAL A 95 -14.78 1.56 -9.32
CA VAL A 95 -15.23 2.18 -8.07
C VAL A 95 -14.89 1.31 -6.87
N ILE A 96 -15.08 -0.01 -6.95
CA ILE A 96 -14.75 -0.94 -5.87
C ILE A 96 -13.24 -0.96 -5.59
N THR A 97 -12.40 -0.99 -6.63
CA THR A 97 -10.94 -0.95 -6.47
C THR A 97 -10.47 0.38 -5.90
N PHE A 98 -11.04 1.50 -6.34
CA PHE A 98 -10.76 2.82 -5.76
C PHE A 98 -11.16 2.89 -4.27
N LEU A 99 -12.36 2.42 -3.92
CA LEU A 99 -12.82 2.37 -2.53
C LEU A 99 -11.95 1.45 -1.66
N ALA A 100 -11.49 0.32 -2.19
CA ALA A 100 -10.58 -0.57 -1.49
C ALA A 100 -9.21 0.10 -1.24
N LEU A 101 -8.65 0.81 -2.23
CA LEU A 101 -7.41 1.56 -2.06
C LEU A 101 -7.56 2.71 -1.06
N VAL A 102 -8.69 3.43 -1.09
CA VAL A 102 -9.00 4.46 -0.09
C VAL A 102 -9.13 3.85 1.30
N ALA A 103 -9.77 2.69 1.45
CA ALA A 103 -9.87 2.00 2.74
C ALA A 103 -8.50 1.51 3.24
N ILE A 104 -7.66 0.94 2.37
CA ILE A 104 -6.30 0.49 2.75
C ILE A 104 -5.44 1.68 3.17
N THR A 105 -5.47 2.78 2.41
CA THR A 105 -4.72 4.00 2.74
C THR A 105 -5.24 4.65 4.02
N PHE A 106 -6.56 4.69 4.22
CA PHE A 106 -7.18 5.15 5.47
C PHE A 106 -6.75 4.29 6.66
N LEU A 107 -6.82 2.95 6.54
CA LEU A 107 -6.35 2.05 7.58
C LEU A 107 -4.86 2.26 7.89
N ALA A 108 -4.02 2.45 6.87
CA ALA A 108 -2.59 2.69 7.07
C ALA A 108 -2.29 4.03 7.77
N VAL A 109 -3.06 5.08 7.50
CA VAL A 109 -2.86 6.42 8.11
C VAL A 109 -3.45 6.51 9.52
N PHE A 110 -4.66 5.97 9.72
CA PHE A 110 -5.39 6.09 10.99
C PHE A 110 -5.11 4.95 11.97
N TYR A 111 -4.67 3.80 11.48
CA TYR A 111 -4.27 2.64 12.28
C TYR A 111 -2.90 2.14 11.81
N PRO A 112 -1.83 2.95 11.97
CA PRO A 112 -0.49 2.47 11.67
C PRO A 112 -0.23 1.26 12.56
N THR A 113 -0.18 0.07 11.97
CA THR A 113 0.37 -1.10 12.64
C THR A 113 1.85 -0.80 12.83
N THR A 114 2.24 -0.39 14.02
CA THR A 114 3.65 -0.36 14.39
C THR A 114 4.15 -1.78 14.23
N ILE A 115 5.02 -2.02 13.24
CA ILE A 115 5.82 -3.24 13.26
C ILE A 115 6.65 -3.11 14.54
N PRO A 116 6.46 -3.96 15.56
CA PRO A 116 7.30 -3.90 16.73
C PRO A 116 8.64 -4.51 16.34
N ALA A 117 9.44 -3.78 15.55
CA ALA A 117 10.87 -3.97 15.63
C ALA A 117 11.24 -3.47 17.02
N PRO A 118 11.66 -4.35 17.95
CA PRO A 118 12.08 -3.89 19.27
C PRO A 118 13.14 -2.81 19.05
N LEU A 119 12.93 -1.63 19.58
CA LEU A 119 13.90 -0.55 19.47
C LEU A 119 15.22 -1.02 20.12
N PRO A 120 16.39 -0.70 19.54
CA PRO A 120 17.66 -1.00 20.19
C PRO A 120 17.71 -0.33 21.57
N ASN A 121 18.12 -1.09 22.59
CA ASN A 121 18.30 -0.61 23.95
C ASN A 121 19.77 -0.74 24.36
N CYS A 122 20.59 0.22 23.95
CA CYS A 122 22.01 0.23 24.26
C CYS A 122 22.32 0.32 25.77
N ALA A 123 21.38 0.80 26.59
CA ALA A 123 21.55 0.91 28.04
C ALA A 123 21.17 -0.38 28.79
N ALA A 124 20.52 -1.34 28.13
CA ALA A 124 20.18 -2.61 28.75
C ALA A 124 21.46 -3.34 29.21
N PRO A 125 21.43 -4.00 30.38
CA PRO A 125 22.49 -4.91 30.80
C PRO A 125 22.55 -6.12 29.86
N PRO A 126 23.66 -6.88 29.84
CA PRO A 126 23.73 -8.14 29.10
C PRO A 126 22.64 -9.09 29.58
N SER A 127 21.84 -9.58 28.64
CA SER A 127 20.81 -10.58 28.88
C SER A 127 20.53 -11.36 27.60
N PRO A 128 19.89 -12.54 27.68
CA PRO A 128 19.33 -13.20 26.52
C PRO A 128 18.42 -12.26 25.72
N GLU A 129 18.44 -12.40 24.40
CA GLU A 129 17.62 -11.64 23.45
C GLU A 129 17.78 -10.11 23.51
N VAL A 130 18.79 -9.60 24.24
CA VAL A 130 19.03 -8.15 24.34
C VAL A 130 19.24 -7.56 22.96
N ASN A 131 18.65 -6.40 22.71
CA ASN A 131 18.81 -5.69 21.45
C ASN A 131 19.81 -4.54 21.60
N TRP A 132 21.04 -4.76 21.14
CA TRP A 132 22.10 -3.76 21.02
C TRP A 132 22.45 -3.44 19.57
N ASN A 133 21.53 -3.64 18.62
CA ASN A 133 21.75 -3.27 17.22
C ASN A 133 22.18 -1.80 17.10
N ASN A 134 23.24 -1.52 16.35
CA ASN A 134 23.81 -0.18 16.14
C ASN A 134 24.33 0.52 17.41
N CYS A 135 24.60 -0.22 18.48
CA CYS A 135 25.13 0.35 19.72
C CYS A 135 26.67 0.42 19.71
N LEU A 136 27.20 1.33 20.53
CA LEU A 136 28.63 1.39 20.86
C LEU A 136 28.87 0.64 22.18
N LYS A 137 29.61 -0.46 22.10
CA LYS A 137 29.94 -1.39 23.20
C LYS A 137 31.43 -1.76 23.20
N SER A 138 32.27 -0.88 22.66
CA SER A 138 33.73 -1.02 22.64
C SER A 138 34.26 -1.16 24.07
N ASP A 139 35.26 -2.02 24.26
CA ASP A 139 35.92 -2.32 25.54
C ASP A 139 34.99 -2.81 26.67
N SER A 140 33.76 -3.21 26.32
CA SER A 140 32.76 -3.65 27.30
C SER A 140 33.20 -4.93 28.03
N GLN A 141 32.87 -4.99 29.33
CA GLN A 141 33.15 -6.15 30.18
C GLN A 141 31.94 -7.09 30.16
N LEU A 142 32.06 -8.17 29.38
CA LEU A 142 31.00 -9.14 29.08
C LEU A 142 31.47 -10.59 29.33
N ALA A 143 32.51 -10.77 30.13
CA ALA A 143 33.06 -12.08 30.43
C ALA A 143 32.00 -12.93 31.16
N GLY A 144 31.73 -14.13 30.66
CA GLY A 144 30.67 -15.00 31.17
C GLY A 144 29.25 -14.48 30.97
N ALA A 145 29.04 -13.41 30.19
CA ALA A 145 27.71 -12.86 29.96
C ALA A 145 26.83 -13.82 29.16
N ASP A 146 25.55 -13.87 29.52
CA ASP A 146 24.54 -14.56 28.71
C ASP A 146 23.94 -13.60 27.70
N LEU A 147 24.28 -13.80 26.43
CA LEU A 147 23.85 -13.06 25.25
C LEU A 147 23.20 -14.01 24.24
N THR A 148 22.61 -15.11 24.73
CA THR A 148 21.90 -16.08 23.90
C THR A 148 20.82 -15.38 23.09
N LEU A 149 20.79 -15.60 21.77
CA LEU A 149 19.87 -14.95 20.82
C LEU A 149 19.89 -13.41 20.82
N ALA A 150 20.94 -12.78 21.36
CA ALA A 150 21.07 -11.32 21.37
C ALA A 150 21.13 -10.75 19.94
N LYS A 151 20.58 -9.55 19.77
CA LYS A 151 20.61 -8.78 18.52
C LYS A 151 21.72 -7.74 18.64
N LEU A 152 22.85 -8.03 18.00
CA LEU A 152 24.10 -7.28 18.07
C LEU A 152 24.54 -6.84 16.67
N ARG A 153 23.63 -6.61 15.72
CA ARG A 153 23.98 -6.21 14.35
C ARG A 153 24.57 -4.81 14.32
N ASN A 154 25.63 -4.62 13.53
CA ASN A 154 26.29 -3.33 13.35
C ASN A 154 26.68 -2.68 14.70
N THR A 155 27.00 -3.50 15.70
CA THR A 155 27.43 -3.05 17.02
C THR A 155 28.94 -2.89 17.01
N ASP A 156 29.45 -1.81 17.62
CA ASP A 156 30.89 -1.71 17.88
C ASP A 156 31.22 -2.48 19.17
N LEU A 157 31.93 -3.59 19.03
CA LEU A 157 32.42 -4.46 20.10
C LEU A 157 33.97 -4.51 20.07
N THR A 158 34.62 -3.50 19.50
CA THR A 158 36.08 -3.40 19.46
C THR A 158 36.65 -3.55 20.87
N GLY A 159 37.58 -4.49 21.09
CA GLY A 159 38.22 -4.71 22.39
C GLY A 159 37.34 -5.33 23.48
N ALA A 160 36.07 -5.65 23.19
CA ALA A 160 35.15 -6.20 24.18
C ALA A 160 35.68 -7.51 24.78
N LYS A 161 35.49 -7.67 26.10
CA LYS A 161 35.90 -8.86 26.86
C LYS A 161 34.71 -9.79 27.00
N MET A 162 34.59 -10.78 26.13
CA MET A 162 33.49 -11.75 26.03
C MET A 162 33.97 -13.19 26.25
N SER A 163 35.08 -13.39 26.96
CA SER A 163 35.56 -14.73 27.29
C SER A 163 34.52 -15.51 28.08
N ASN A 164 34.31 -16.77 27.72
CA ASN A 164 33.27 -17.65 28.27
C ASN A 164 31.82 -17.13 28.10
N ALA A 165 31.56 -16.15 27.23
CA ALA A 165 30.20 -15.67 26.99
C ALA A 165 29.33 -16.72 26.27
N ALA A 166 28.03 -16.71 26.55
CA ALA A 166 27.04 -17.49 25.81
C ALA A 166 26.43 -16.63 24.70
N LEU A 167 26.74 -16.96 23.43
CA LEU A 167 26.33 -16.26 22.22
C LEU A 167 25.54 -17.18 21.27
N PHE A 168 24.95 -18.25 21.80
CA PHE A 168 24.19 -19.22 21.01
C PHE A 168 23.13 -18.51 20.17
N GLY A 169 23.20 -18.68 18.85
CA GLY A 169 22.26 -18.09 17.90
C GLY A 169 22.20 -16.55 17.89
N ALA A 170 23.19 -15.85 18.47
CA ALA A 170 23.23 -14.40 18.46
C ALA A 170 23.42 -13.85 17.03
N ASP A 171 22.79 -12.72 16.74
CA ASP A 171 22.94 -12.01 15.46
C ASP A 171 23.97 -10.88 15.61
N ILE A 172 25.21 -11.17 15.24
CA ILE A 172 26.39 -10.29 15.36
C ILE A 172 26.87 -9.83 13.96
N ALA A 173 25.97 -9.86 12.97
CA ALA A 173 26.32 -9.53 11.59
C ALA A 173 26.77 -8.07 11.44
N TYR A 174 27.76 -7.85 10.60
CA TYR A 174 28.34 -6.53 10.28
C TYR A 174 28.94 -5.78 11.48
N SER A 175 29.18 -6.46 12.59
CA SER A 175 29.69 -5.84 13.81
C SER A 175 31.21 -5.79 13.80
N ASN A 176 31.74 -4.82 14.54
CA ASN A 176 33.17 -4.64 14.68
C ASN A 176 33.65 -5.33 15.96
N LEU A 177 34.35 -6.46 15.83
CA LEU A 177 34.87 -7.30 16.91
C LEU A 177 36.40 -7.27 16.97
N ARG A 178 37.02 -6.22 16.40
CA ARG A 178 38.48 -6.07 16.39
C ARG A 178 39.05 -6.16 17.79
N PHE A 179 40.09 -6.96 17.97
CA PHE A 179 40.74 -7.16 19.28
C PHE A 179 39.81 -7.69 20.40
N ALA A 180 38.60 -8.15 20.08
CA ALA A 180 37.70 -8.72 21.06
C ALA A 180 38.24 -10.06 21.59
N ASP A 181 38.00 -10.32 22.87
CA ASP A 181 38.29 -11.62 23.50
C ASP A 181 36.99 -12.44 23.54
N LEU A 182 36.91 -13.45 22.69
CA LEU A 182 35.84 -14.45 22.60
C LEU A 182 36.36 -15.84 23.03
N SER A 183 37.47 -15.90 23.76
CA SER A 183 38.07 -17.18 24.16
C SER A 183 37.09 -18.02 24.98
N SER A 184 37.02 -19.32 24.69
CA SER A 184 36.11 -20.28 25.34
C SER A 184 34.61 -19.91 25.29
N SER A 185 34.20 -19.01 24.41
CA SER A 185 32.79 -18.62 24.28
C SER A 185 31.98 -19.67 23.49
N ASN A 186 30.67 -19.71 23.75
CA ASN A 186 29.74 -20.53 22.97
C ASN A 186 29.09 -19.67 21.88
N VAL A 187 29.60 -19.76 20.67
CA VAL A 187 29.17 -19.01 19.48
C VAL A 187 28.42 -19.92 18.49
N GLU A 188 27.92 -21.06 18.97
CA GLU A 188 27.18 -22.04 18.16
C GLU A 188 25.98 -21.37 17.48
N LYS A 189 25.80 -21.63 16.17
CA LYS A 189 24.71 -21.10 15.33
C LYS A 189 24.60 -19.57 15.26
N ALA A 190 25.61 -18.83 15.74
CA ALA A 190 25.60 -17.38 15.65
C ALA A 190 25.77 -16.91 14.20
N ILE A 191 25.23 -15.73 13.90
CA ILE A 191 25.33 -15.08 12.59
C ILE A 191 26.40 -13.99 12.70
N LEU A 192 27.56 -14.21 12.09
CA LEU A 192 28.71 -13.28 12.07
C LEU A 192 29.02 -12.76 10.67
N ILE A 193 28.03 -12.80 9.77
CA ILE A 193 28.17 -12.40 8.37
C ILE A 193 28.74 -10.98 8.28
N GLY A 194 29.83 -10.82 7.53
CA GLY A 194 30.46 -9.51 7.29
C GLY A 194 31.04 -8.84 8.55
N SER A 195 31.19 -9.56 9.66
CA SER A 195 31.79 -9.01 10.88
C SER A 195 33.31 -8.84 10.73
N ASN A 196 33.86 -7.86 11.45
CA ASN A 196 35.31 -7.65 11.51
C ASN A 196 35.89 -8.31 12.77
N LEU A 197 36.53 -9.46 12.61
CA LEU A 197 37.18 -10.22 13.69
C LEU A 197 38.70 -10.08 13.66
N THR A 198 39.23 -9.03 13.02
CA THR A 198 40.69 -8.90 12.89
C THR A 198 41.34 -8.80 14.27
N GLN A 199 42.36 -9.64 14.49
CA GLN A 199 43.05 -9.79 15.78
C GLN A 199 42.15 -10.18 16.96
N ALA A 200 40.95 -10.71 16.73
CA ALA A 200 40.11 -11.25 17.79
C ALA A 200 40.67 -12.58 18.32
N ASP A 201 40.47 -12.85 19.61
CA ASP A 201 40.79 -14.15 20.21
C ASP A 201 39.55 -15.04 20.25
N LEU A 202 39.52 -16.08 19.43
CA LEU A 202 38.47 -17.10 19.36
C LEU A 202 38.99 -18.46 19.86
N SER A 203 40.11 -18.48 20.58
CA SER A 203 40.69 -19.74 21.05
C SER A 203 39.71 -20.51 21.94
N TYR A 204 39.63 -21.82 21.74
CA TYR A 204 38.68 -22.71 22.43
C TYR A 204 37.19 -22.36 22.25
N ALA A 205 36.84 -21.40 21.38
CA ALA A 205 35.44 -21.06 21.14
C ALA A 205 34.72 -22.19 20.40
N ASN A 206 33.45 -22.41 20.75
CA ASN A 206 32.58 -23.30 19.98
C ASN A 206 31.87 -22.49 18.90
N LEU A 207 32.26 -22.65 17.65
CA LEU A 207 31.64 -21.98 16.49
C LEU A 207 30.72 -22.92 15.70
N THR A 208 30.38 -24.10 16.23
CA THR A 208 29.60 -25.11 15.50
C THR A 208 28.38 -24.49 14.78
N GLN A 209 28.27 -24.72 13.47
CA GLN A 209 27.20 -24.19 12.62
C GLN A 209 27.05 -22.65 12.59
N ALA A 210 28.06 -21.88 13.00
CA ALA A 210 28.06 -20.43 12.85
C ALA A 210 28.25 -20.01 11.39
N ASP A 211 27.72 -18.83 11.04
CA ASP A 211 27.89 -18.25 9.71
C ASP A 211 28.88 -17.08 9.75
N LEU A 212 30.09 -17.31 9.26
CA LEU A 212 31.19 -16.34 9.13
C LEU A 212 31.39 -15.89 7.68
N SER A 213 30.37 -16.05 6.81
CA SER A 213 30.47 -15.61 5.42
C SER A 213 30.83 -14.12 5.33
N TYR A 214 31.75 -13.75 4.45
CA TYR A 214 32.26 -12.39 4.29
C TYR A 214 32.92 -11.76 5.53
N ALA A 215 33.14 -12.50 6.61
CA ALA A 215 33.82 -11.98 7.80
C ALA A 215 35.33 -11.81 7.56
N ASP A 216 35.94 -10.86 8.26
CA ASP A 216 37.39 -10.66 8.23
C ASP A 216 38.06 -11.26 9.48
N LEU A 217 38.75 -12.38 9.31
CA LEU A 217 39.47 -13.12 10.36
C LEU A 217 40.99 -12.85 10.33
N THR A 218 41.46 -11.81 9.61
CA THR A 218 42.90 -11.54 9.48
C THR A 218 43.57 -11.45 10.86
N ASN A 219 44.59 -12.28 11.08
CA ASN A 219 45.31 -12.41 12.36
C ASN A 219 44.44 -12.79 13.58
N ALA A 220 43.24 -13.33 13.40
CA ALA A 220 42.46 -13.87 14.51
C ALA A 220 43.10 -15.15 15.08
N ASN A 221 42.87 -15.44 16.36
CA ASN A 221 43.32 -16.68 16.99
C ASN A 221 42.19 -17.71 17.04
N LEU A 222 42.26 -18.73 16.18
CA LEU A 222 41.30 -19.86 16.16
C LEU A 222 41.85 -21.12 16.84
N SER A 223 42.91 -21.01 17.65
CA SER A 223 43.56 -22.17 18.27
C SER A 223 42.57 -22.98 19.10
N ASN A 224 42.42 -24.27 18.80
CA ASN A 224 41.49 -25.20 19.46
C ASN A 224 40.00 -24.81 19.38
N ALA A 225 39.62 -23.91 18.46
CA ALA A 225 38.21 -23.63 18.21
C ALA A 225 37.52 -24.83 17.54
N VAL A 226 36.24 -25.04 17.86
CA VAL A 226 35.40 -26.06 17.20
C VAL A 226 34.73 -25.44 15.99
N LEU A 227 35.09 -25.91 14.79
CA LEU A 227 34.64 -25.32 13.52
C LEU A 227 33.64 -26.19 12.75
N ASP A 228 33.05 -27.20 13.39
CA ASP A 228 32.17 -28.16 12.72
C ASP A 228 30.96 -27.46 12.07
N GLY A 229 30.87 -27.53 10.74
CA GLY A 229 29.79 -26.92 9.97
C GLY A 229 29.79 -25.39 9.93
N VAL A 230 30.89 -24.73 10.31
CA VAL A 230 31.04 -23.27 10.16
C VAL A 230 31.06 -22.90 8.68
N ARG A 231 30.33 -21.84 8.30
CA ARG A 231 30.38 -21.31 6.93
C ARG A 231 31.41 -20.19 6.83
N PHE A 232 32.32 -20.30 5.87
CA PHE A 232 33.37 -19.32 5.59
C PHE A 232 33.28 -18.73 4.18
N ASP A 233 32.10 -18.77 3.54
CA ASP A 233 31.94 -18.31 2.15
C ASP A 233 32.44 -16.86 1.99
N HIS A 234 33.46 -16.64 1.14
CA HIS A 234 34.05 -15.33 0.89
C HIS A 234 34.65 -14.62 2.13
N ALA A 235 34.89 -15.35 3.23
CA ALA A 235 35.58 -14.80 4.39
C ALA A 235 37.04 -14.47 4.05
N ILE A 236 37.60 -13.44 4.69
CA ILE A 236 39.05 -13.19 4.66
C ILE A 236 39.66 -14.02 5.79
N TRP A 237 40.49 -14.98 5.41
CA TRP A 237 41.11 -15.93 6.31
C TRP A 237 42.23 -15.32 7.15
N LEU A 238 42.77 -16.10 8.08
CA LEU A 238 43.81 -15.70 9.04
C LEU A 238 45.02 -15.01 8.39
N ASN A 239 45.40 -15.47 7.20
CA ASN A 239 46.55 -14.99 6.43
C ASN A 239 46.19 -13.94 5.35
N GLY A 240 44.93 -13.47 5.32
CA GLY A 240 44.43 -12.53 4.31
C GLY A 240 43.92 -13.17 3.00
N GLN A 241 43.97 -14.50 2.85
CA GLN A 241 43.37 -15.19 1.71
C GLN A 241 41.84 -15.08 1.75
N ILE A 242 41.18 -14.94 0.61
CA ILE A 242 39.71 -15.04 0.54
C ILE A 242 39.31 -16.50 0.35
N CYS A 243 38.38 -16.98 1.18
CA CYS A 243 37.85 -18.34 1.09
C CYS A 243 36.87 -18.47 -0.08
N ALA A 244 36.90 -19.62 -0.74
CA ALA A 244 35.99 -19.94 -1.83
C ALA A 244 34.54 -20.12 -1.33
N PRO A 245 33.54 -20.08 -2.23
CA PRO A 245 32.18 -20.50 -1.91
C PRO A 245 32.16 -21.96 -1.42
N GLU A 246 31.17 -22.30 -0.59
CA GLU A 246 31.00 -23.64 0.00
C GLU A 246 32.14 -24.05 0.96
N SER A 247 32.83 -23.07 1.54
CA SER A 247 33.85 -23.31 2.56
C SER A 247 33.17 -23.68 3.89
N LEU A 248 33.10 -24.99 4.18
CA LEU A 248 32.47 -25.54 5.39
C LEU A 248 33.50 -26.13 6.34
N GLY A 249 33.59 -25.58 7.55
CA GLY A 249 34.51 -25.96 8.63
C GLY A 249 35.99 -25.67 8.36
N GLN A 250 36.36 -25.42 7.11
CA GLN A 250 37.68 -25.03 6.68
C GLN A 250 37.58 -24.02 5.53
N CYS A 251 38.57 -23.13 5.43
CA CYS A 251 38.70 -22.21 4.31
C CYS A 251 39.27 -22.94 3.08
N LEU A 252 38.47 -23.05 2.02
CA LEU A 252 38.93 -23.56 0.74
C LEU A 252 39.58 -22.42 -0.07
N PRO A 253 40.68 -22.68 -0.80
CA PRO A 253 41.28 -21.68 -1.68
C PRO A 253 40.37 -21.38 -2.88
N LEU A 254 40.32 -20.12 -3.31
CA LEU A 254 39.69 -19.74 -4.57
C LEU A 254 40.43 -20.44 -5.73
N VAL A 255 39.71 -21.26 -6.49
CA VAL A 255 40.22 -21.84 -7.73
C VAL A 255 40.00 -20.79 -8.83
N GLU A 256 41.10 -20.32 -9.43
CA GLU A 256 41.08 -19.44 -10.61
C GLU A 256 40.49 -20.14 -11.84
#